data_AF-A0A091EAJ5-F1
#
_entry.id   AF-A0A091EAJ5-F1
#
_cell.length_a   1.000
_cell.length_b   1.000
_cell.length_c   1.000
_cell.angle_alpha   90.00
_cell.angle_beta   90.00
_cell.angle_gamma   90.00
#
_symmetry.space_group_name_H-M   'P 1'
#
loop_
_entity.id
_entity.type
_entity.pdbx_description
1 polymer ?
#
loop_
_entity_poly.entity_id
_entity_poly.type
_entity_poly.pdbx_seq_one_letter_code
_entity_poly.pdbx_strand_id
1 'polypeptide(L)'
;WPLKNDKLKALIALVVEQLKKGNIKPCNSPWNSPVSVIKKPGKDKWFLLQDMRKINAVIEDMGLLQPRMPSPSMLPRQWKVAVIDIKDCFFQIPLHPDDVPRFAFLVPSVNQEAPIQRDQWRVLPQGMKNSPTICQWYVARILSPITKLAAKAIVLHYMDDVLVCAPNQSYLDWTLGKVIEALEANGFEIQAEKVQKTSPFKYLGLKIHEQTVVPQQVKINDNPKILQELHQLCRSINWARPLLGLTTEDLTPLFNHL
;
A
#
# COMPACT_ATOMS: atom_id res chain seq x y z
N TRP A 1 -24.38 6.90 7.48
CA TRP A 1 -24.61 5.44 7.58
C TRP A 1 -24.58 5.06 9.05
N PRO A 2 -25.60 4.36 9.57
CA PRO A 2 -25.60 3.91 10.96
C PRO A 2 -24.52 2.85 11.16
N LEU A 3 -23.71 3.01 12.23
CA LEU A 3 -22.70 2.04 12.64
C LEU A 3 -23.17 1.31 13.89
N LYS A 4 -22.95 -0.01 13.94
CA LYS A 4 -23.13 -0.80 15.18
C LYS A 4 -22.17 -0.29 16.26
N ASN A 5 -22.55 -0.44 17.53
CA ASN A 5 -21.81 0.10 18.68
C ASN A 5 -20.31 -0.27 18.67
N ASP A 6 -19.97 -1.54 18.44
CA ASP A 6 -18.57 -1.98 18.43
C ASP A 6 -17.74 -1.34 17.30
N LYS A 7 -18.35 -1.20 16.12
CA LYS A 7 -17.73 -0.53 14.97
C LYS A 7 -17.53 0.95 15.24
N LEU A 8 -18.47 1.58 15.93
CA LEU A 8 -18.39 2.99 16.30
C LEU A 8 -17.25 3.23 17.30
N LYS A 9 -17.14 2.39 18.35
CA LYS A 9 -16.03 2.45 19.30
C LYS A 9 -14.67 2.30 18.61
N ALA A 10 -14.56 1.33 17.70
CA ALA A 10 -13.34 1.12 16.91
C ALA A 10 -13.04 2.32 15.99
N LEU A 11 -14.05 2.90 15.36
CA LEU A 11 -13.91 4.10 14.52
C LEU A 11 -13.37 5.28 15.33
N ILE A 12 -13.97 5.57 16.48
CA ILE A 12 -13.56 6.67 17.36
C ILE A 12 -12.10 6.47 17.81
N ALA A 13 -11.73 5.27 18.26
CA ALA A 13 -10.37 4.96 18.68
C ALA A 13 -9.34 5.17 17.54
N LEU A 14 -9.67 4.72 16.32
CA LEU A 14 -8.80 4.91 15.16
C LEU A 14 -8.67 6.39 14.77
N VAL A 15 -9.76 7.16 14.83
CA VAL A 15 -9.73 8.61 14.56
C VAL A 15 -8.85 9.34 15.58
N VAL A 16 -8.97 9.02 16.87
CA VAL A 16 -8.10 9.57 17.91
C VAL A 16 -6.63 9.22 17.65
N GLU A 17 -6.33 7.98 17.23
CA GLU A 17 -4.98 7.59 16.85
C GLU A 17 -4.45 8.42 15.67
N GLN A 18 -5.25 8.61 14.62
CA GLN A 18 -4.86 9.38 13.43
C GLN A 18 -4.69 10.87 13.74
N LEU A 19 -5.52 11.44 14.63
CA LEU A 19 -5.36 12.81 15.13
C LEU A 19 -4.05 12.96 15.90
N LYS A 20 -3.73 12.01 16.79
CA LYS A 20 -2.48 12.00 17.56
C LYS A 20 -1.25 11.90 16.66
N LYS A 21 -1.33 11.12 15.57
CA LYS A 21 -0.27 11.03 14.54
C LYS A 21 -0.18 12.29 13.66
N GLY A 22 -1.18 13.17 13.68
CA GLY A 22 -1.25 14.34 12.82
C GLY A 22 -1.65 14.05 11.37
N ASN A 23 -2.09 12.83 11.06
CA ASN A 23 -2.50 12.40 9.72
C ASN A 23 -3.83 13.01 9.31
N ILE A 24 -4.69 13.31 10.29
CA ILE A 24 -5.96 14.02 10.11
C ILE A 24 -6.01 15.25 11.01
N LYS A 25 -6.92 16.18 10.70
CA LYS A 25 -7.21 17.34 11.55
C LYS A 25 -8.71 17.70 11.52
N PRO A 26 -9.23 18.35 12.57
CA PRO A 26 -10.58 18.91 12.55
C PRO A 26 -10.76 19.92 11.41
N CYS A 27 -11.96 19.99 10.85
CA CYS A 27 -12.26 20.90 9.74
C CYS A 27 -13.73 21.33 9.67
N ASN A 28 -13.97 22.36 8.87
CA ASN A 28 -15.30 22.86 8.50
C ASN A 28 -15.59 22.65 6.99
N SER A 29 -14.86 21.72 6.35
CA SER A 29 -14.98 21.48 4.91
C SER A 29 -16.43 21.12 4.52
N PRO A 30 -16.97 21.67 3.42
CA PRO A 30 -18.30 21.30 2.93
C PRO A 30 -18.35 19.88 2.36
N TRP A 31 -17.19 19.28 2.06
CA TRP A 31 -17.08 17.92 1.55
C TRP A 31 -17.32 16.89 2.64
N ASN A 32 -17.80 15.71 2.25
CA ASN A 32 -17.95 14.58 3.15
C ASN A 32 -17.97 13.25 2.38
N SER A 33 -17.11 12.32 2.81
CA SER A 33 -17.18 10.92 2.40
C SER A 33 -17.49 10.02 3.59
N PRO A 34 -18.35 9.01 3.43
CA PRO A 34 -18.60 8.03 4.47
C PRO A 34 -17.33 7.32 4.94
N VAL A 35 -17.26 7.02 6.25
CA VAL A 35 -16.25 6.14 6.84
C VAL A 35 -16.89 4.90 7.44
N SER A 36 -16.11 3.82 7.45
CA SER A 36 -16.44 2.53 8.04
C SER A 36 -15.19 1.92 8.66
N VAL A 37 -15.37 0.83 9.41
CA VAL A 37 -14.24 0.05 9.93
C VAL A 37 -14.37 -1.41 9.54
N ILE A 38 -13.22 -2.01 9.26
CA ILE A 38 -13.08 -3.42 8.95
C ILE A 38 -12.06 -4.07 9.88
N LYS A 39 -12.31 -5.34 10.24
CA LYS A 39 -11.39 -6.15 11.03
C LYS A 39 -10.64 -7.08 10.08
N LYS A 40 -9.31 -7.16 10.20
CA LYS A 40 -8.53 -8.08 9.36
C LYS A 40 -8.86 -9.53 9.77
N PRO A 41 -9.20 -10.44 8.84
CA PRO A 41 -9.49 -11.83 9.16
C PRO A 41 -8.34 -12.46 9.97
N GLY A 42 -8.68 -13.12 11.07
CA GLY A 42 -7.71 -13.77 11.96
C GLY A 42 -6.82 -12.82 12.78
N LYS A 43 -7.07 -11.50 12.79
CA LYS A 43 -6.38 -10.54 13.66
C LYS A 43 -7.37 -9.69 14.44
N ASP A 44 -6.97 -9.24 15.63
CA ASP A 44 -7.80 -8.35 16.45
C ASP A 44 -7.68 -6.85 16.06
N LYS A 45 -7.05 -6.55 14.92
CA LYS A 45 -6.77 -5.19 14.48
C LYS A 45 -7.88 -4.66 13.56
N TRP A 46 -8.40 -3.48 13.90
CA TRP A 46 -9.34 -2.71 13.10
C TRP A 46 -8.62 -1.73 12.15
N PHE A 47 -9.26 -1.42 11.03
CA PHE A 47 -8.78 -0.47 10.03
C PHE A 47 -9.89 0.52 9.66
N LEU A 48 -9.52 1.78 9.54
CA LEU A 48 -10.38 2.86 9.06
C LEU A 48 -10.45 2.80 7.53
N LEU A 49 -11.67 2.79 6.99
CA LEU A 49 -11.90 2.80 5.55
C LEU A 49 -12.85 3.95 5.21
N GLN A 50 -12.36 4.93 4.45
CA GLN A 50 -13.18 5.98 3.86
C GLN A 50 -13.59 5.59 2.44
N ASP A 51 -14.85 5.84 2.10
CA ASP A 51 -15.39 5.58 0.77
C ASP A 51 -14.94 6.64 -0.22
N MET A 52 -13.95 6.29 -1.03
CA MET A 52 -13.32 7.18 -2.00
C MET A 52 -14.00 7.18 -3.38
N ARG A 53 -15.07 6.40 -3.60
CA ARG A 53 -15.62 6.21 -4.96
C ARG A 53 -16.03 7.51 -5.64
N LYS A 54 -16.74 8.39 -4.93
CA LYS A 54 -17.18 9.69 -5.47
C LYS A 54 -16.01 10.65 -5.72
N ILE A 55 -15.02 10.65 -4.84
CA ILE A 55 -13.80 11.47 -5.03
C ILE A 55 -13.04 10.95 -6.25
N ASN A 56 -12.79 9.64 -6.32
CA ASN A 56 -12.07 8.99 -7.42
C ASN A 56 -12.73 9.22 -8.80
N ALA A 57 -14.05 9.38 -8.84
CA ALA A 57 -14.79 9.68 -10.05
C ALA A 57 -14.56 11.11 -10.58
N VAL A 58 -14.19 12.06 -9.72
CA VAL A 58 -14.04 13.48 -10.10
C VAL A 58 -12.60 13.98 -10.16
N ILE A 59 -11.66 13.30 -9.50
CA ILE A 59 -10.23 13.63 -9.62
C ILE A 59 -9.70 13.17 -10.98
N GLU A 60 -8.73 13.87 -11.54
CA GLU A 60 -8.07 13.46 -12.79
C GLU A 60 -7.22 12.21 -12.56
N ASP A 61 -7.15 11.33 -13.56
CA ASP A 61 -6.32 10.13 -13.49
C ASP A 61 -4.88 10.45 -13.87
N MET A 62 -3.94 10.14 -12.97
CA MET A 62 -2.51 10.29 -13.23
C MET A 62 -1.94 9.12 -14.04
N GLY A 63 -2.72 8.04 -14.22
CA GLY A 63 -2.27 6.82 -14.85
C GLY A 63 -1.25 6.05 -14.00
N LEU A 64 -0.78 4.94 -14.56
CA LEU A 64 0.23 4.09 -13.94
C LEU A 64 1.63 4.58 -14.32
N LEU A 65 2.44 4.97 -13.34
CA LEU A 65 3.86 5.28 -13.55
C LEU A 65 4.69 4.05 -13.91
N GLN A 66 4.33 2.90 -13.36
CA GLN A 66 4.93 1.61 -13.68
C GLN A 66 3.84 0.69 -14.23
N PRO A 67 3.87 0.34 -15.53
CA PRO A 67 2.82 -0.46 -16.14
C PRO A 67 2.83 -1.93 -15.67
N ARG A 68 3.95 -2.40 -15.10
CA ARG A 68 4.11 -3.76 -14.60
C ARG A 68 4.92 -3.76 -13.30
N MET A 69 4.62 -4.73 -12.44
CA MET A 69 5.43 -5.00 -11.25
C MET A 69 6.85 -5.44 -11.67
N PRO A 70 7.89 -5.02 -10.94
CA PRO A 70 9.24 -5.51 -11.17
C PRO A 70 9.32 -7.02 -10.92
N SER A 71 9.99 -7.74 -11.83
CA SER A 71 10.16 -9.20 -11.73
C SER A 71 11.48 -9.54 -11.03
N PRO A 72 11.47 -10.18 -9.85
CA PRO A 72 12.68 -10.63 -9.17
C PRO A 72 13.44 -11.71 -9.93
N SER A 73 12.82 -12.38 -10.91
CA SER A 73 13.48 -13.41 -11.73
C SER A 73 14.63 -12.88 -12.58
N MET A 74 14.70 -11.55 -12.77
CA MET A 74 15.78 -10.88 -13.50
C MET A 74 16.98 -10.55 -12.60
N LEU A 75 16.91 -10.81 -11.29
CA LEU A 75 18.03 -10.56 -10.40
C LEU A 75 19.21 -11.50 -10.73
N PRO A 76 20.45 -11.01 -10.74
CA PRO A 76 21.62 -11.86 -10.95
C PRO A 76 21.71 -12.96 -9.90
N ARG A 77 22.07 -14.17 -10.33
CA ARG A 77 22.29 -15.30 -9.41
C ARG A 77 23.43 -15.00 -8.44
N GLN A 78 23.36 -15.56 -7.24
CA GLN A 78 24.38 -15.47 -6.17
C GLN A 78 24.60 -14.06 -5.57
N TRP A 79 23.97 -13.03 -6.11
CA TRP A 79 24.00 -11.70 -5.52
C TRP A 79 23.24 -11.68 -4.20
N LYS A 80 23.66 -10.79 -3.31
CA LYS A 80 23.07 -10.63 -1.98
C LYS A 80 21.84 -9.73 -2.10
N VAL A 81 20.77 -10.11 -1.42
CA VAL A 81 19.48 -9.41 -1.47
C VAL A 81 19.10 -8.94 -0.07
N ALA A 82 18.53 -7.75 0.01
CA ALA A 82 17.79 -7.28 1.17
C ALA A 82 16.44 -6.70 0.72
N VAL A 83 15.41 -6.87 1.53
CA VAL A 83 14.09 -6.27 1.29
C VAL A 83 13.69 -5.44 2.50
N ILE A 84 13.22 -4.23 2.27
CA ILE A 84 12.67 -3.33 3.29
C ILE A 84 11.24 -2.94 2.93
N ASP A 85 10.45 -2.69 3.97
CA ASP A 85 9.05 -2.27 3.93
C ASP A 85 8.96 -0.88 4.56
N ILE A 86 8.52 0.10 3.76
CA ILE A 86 8.28 1.47 4.17
C ILE A 86 6.96 1.48 4.96
N LYS A 87 7.05 1.81 6.25
CA LYS A 87 5.89 1.79 7.14
C LYS A 87 4.86 2.82 6.70
N ASP A 88 3.63 2.39 6.49
CA ASP A 88 2.50 3.30 6.23
C ASP A 88 2.81 4.37 5.13
N CYS A 89 3.51 4.02 4.02
CA CYS A 89 4.05 4.96 2.99
C CYS A 89 3.14 6.17 2.71
N PHE A 90 1.87 5.91 2.42
CA PHE A 90 0.91 6.96 2.06
C PHE A 90 0.74 8.01 3.16
N PHE A 91 0.70 7.59 4.42
CA PHE A 91 0.51 8.50 5.55
C PHE A 91 1.75 9.34 5.85
N GLN A 92 2.89 9.04 5.24
CA GLN A 92 4.13 9.82 5.36
C GLN A 92 4.24 10.88 4.25
N ILE A 93 3.34 10.87 3.27
CA ILE A 93 3.34 11.83 2.17
C ILE A 93 2.20 12.83 2.38
N PRO A 94 2.50 14.15 2.47
CA PRO A 94 1.48 15.16 2.65
C PRO A 94 0.59 15.30 1.40
N LEU A 95 -0.70 15.56 1.62
CA LEU A 95 -1.60 16.02 0.57
C LEU A 95 -1.33 17.48 0.22
N HIS A 96 -1.61 17.85 -1.03
CA HIS A 96 -1.58 19.25 -1.44
C HIS A 96 -2.64 20.05 -0.65
N PRO A 97 -2.32 21.25 -0.11
CA PRO A 97 -3.25 22.03 0.72
C PRO A 97 -4.61 22.30 0.07
N ASP A 98 -4.65 22.50 -1.24
CA ASP A 98 -5.89 22.77 -1.99
C ASP A 98 -6.79 21.55 -2.15
N ASP A 99 -6.22 20.34 -2.04
CA ASP A 99 -6.95 19.08 -2.17
C ASP A 99 -7.42 18.56 -0.81
N VAL A 100 -6.72 18.92 0.28
CA VAL A 100 -7.01 18.51 1.65
C VAL A 100 -8.51 18.64 2.03
N PRO A 101 -9.23 19.73 1.71
CA PRO A 101 -10.66 19.84 2.03
C PRO A 101 -11.54 18.75 1.40
N ARG A 102 -11.14 18.19 0.26
CA ARG A 102 -11.92 17.17 -0.47
C ARG A 102 -11.96 15.82 0.27
N PHE A 103 -11.00 15.58 1.15
CA PHE A 103 -10.85 14.31 1.88
C PHE A 103 -11.46 14.36 3.29
N ALA A 104 -12.45 15.23 3.50
CA ALA A 104 -13.17 15.32 4.76
C ALA A 104 -14.16 14.16 4.97
N PHE A 105 -14.37 13.78 6.23
CA PHE A 105 -15.34 12.78 6.67
C PHE A 105 -15.95 13.15 8.02
N LEU A 106 -17.11 12.54 8.29
CA LEU A 106 -17.86 12.72 9.54
C LEU A 106 -17.75 11.48 10.43
N VAL A 107 -17.60 11.70 11.74
CA VAL A 107 -17.64 10.67 12.77
C VAL A 107 -18.96 10.81 13.55
N PRO A 108 -19.88 9.85 13.45
CA PRO A 108 -21.13 9.91 14.20
C PRO A 108 -20.88 9.71 15.70
N SER A 109 -21.80 10.18 16.54
CA SER A 109 -21.78 9.94 17.99
C SER A 109 -22.80 8.87 18.38
N VAL A 110 -22.60 8.23 19.54
CA VAL A 110 -23.58 7.28 20.10
C VAL A 110 -24.88 8.04 20.34
N ASN A 111 -25.99 7.54 19.80
CA ASN A 111 -27.32 8.12 20.00
C ASN A 111 -27.43 9.63 19.70
N GLN A 112 -26.54 10.17 18.86
CA GLN A 112 -26.47 11.61 18.54
C GLN A 112 -26.30 12.54 19.76
N GLU A 113 -25.76 12.02 20.87
CA GLU A 113 -25.62 12.75 22.14
C GLU A 113 -24.62 13.93 22.07
N ALA A 114 -23.82 13.99 21.01
CA ALA A 114 -22.82 15.03 20.80
C ALA A 114 -22.82 15.51 19.33
N PRO A 115 -22.42 16.77 19.07
CA PRO A 115 -22.25 17.26 17.71
C PRO A 115 -21.34 16.34 16.88
N ILE A 116 -21.65 16.22 15.60
CA ILE A 116 -20.89 15.36 14.69
C ILE A 116 -19.50 15.96 14.49
N GLN A 117 -18.46 15.18 14.83
CA GLN A 117 -17.08 15.55 14.57
C GLN A 117 -16.78 15.44 13.07
N ARG A 118 -16.08 16.44 12.53
CA ARG A 118 -15.64 16.48 11.13
C ARG A 118 -14.12 16.62 11.08
N ASP A 119 -13.48 15.67 10.43
CA ASP A 119 -12.03 15.66 10.21
C ASP A 119 -11.71 15.54 8.72
N GLN A 120 -10.49 15.90 8.34
CA GLN A 120 -9.97 15.72 6.99
C GLN A 120 -8.54 15.21 7.03
N TRP A 121 -8.15 14.45 6.01
CA TRP A 121 -6.78 13.99 5.83
C TRP A 121 -5.83 15.13 5.49
N ARG A 122 -4.60 15.05 6.03
CA ARG A 122 -3.46 15.90 5.71
C ARG A 122 -2.40 15.20 4.86
N VAL A 123 -2.52 13.88 4.75
CA VAL A 123 -1.59 12.96 4.11
C VAL A 123 -2.36 12.09 3.13
N LEU A 124 -1.66 11.40 2.22
CA LEU A 124 -2.34 10.61 1.18
C LEU A 124 -3.26 9.56 1.82
N PRO A 125 -4.57 9.58 1.53
CA PRO A 125 -5.48 8.65 2.14
C PRO A 125 -5.47 7.32 1.38
N GLN A 126 -5.73 6.23 2.11
CA GLN A 126 -5.93 4.92 1.51
C GLN A 126 -7.20 4.91 0.65
N GLY A 127 -7.12 4.27 -0.53
CA GLY A 127 -8.24 4.13 -1.45
C GLY A 127 -8.43 5.29 -2.43
N MET A 128 -7.68 6.40 -2.30
CA MET A 128 -7.61 7.42 -3.36
C MET A 128 -6.85 6.84 -4.57
N LYS A 129 -7.41 7.02 -5.77
CA LYS A 129 -6.89 6.36 -6.98
C LYS A 129 -5.45 6.78 -7.33
N ASN A 130 -5.08 8.03 -7.03
CA ASN A 130 -3.75 8.58 -7.32
C ASN A 130 -2.75 8.35 -6.18
N SER A 131 -3.16 7.90 -4.98
CA SER A 131 -2.22 7.65 -3.87
C SER A 131 -1.08 6.70 -4.25
N PRO A 132 -1.34 5.57 -4.95
CA PRO A 132 -0.28 4.70 -5.44
C PRO A 132 0.72 5.41 -6.36
N THR A 133 0.21 6.15 -7.34
CA THR A 133 1.03 6.88 -8.31
C THR A 133 1.90 7.94 -7.61
N ILE A 134 1.33 8.68 -6.67
CA ILE A 134 2.07 9.70 -5.91
C ILE A 134 3.14 9.06 -5.00
N CYS A 135 2.82 8.01 -4.23
CA CYS A 135 3.83 7.30 -3.39
C CYS A 135 4.95 6.71 -4.28
N GLN A 136 4.60 6.06 -5.39
CA GLN A 136 5.58 5.52 -6.32
C GLN A 136 6.54 6.60 -6.84
N TRP A 137 6.00 7.74 -7.29
CA TRP A 137 6.80 8.85 -7.81
C TRP A 137 7.70 9.46 -6.74
N TYR A 138 7.15 9.72 -5.56
CA TYR A 138 7.84 10.41 -4.48
C TYR A 138 9.03 9.59 -3.99
N VAL A 139 8.82 8.30 -3.71
CA VAL A 139 9.88 7.39 -3.28
C VAL A 139 10.90 7.17 -4.41
N ALA A 140 10.46 6.99 -5.66
CA ALA A 140 11.39 6.86 -6.80
C ALA A 140 12.31 8.09 -6.95
N ARG A 141 11.79 9.30 -6.70
CA ARG A 141 12.58 10.54 -6.73
C ARG A 141 13.66 10.56 -5.65
N ILE A 142 13.35 10.07 -4.44
CA ILE A 142 14.32 9.95 -3.33
C ILE A 142 15.39 8.90 -3.65
N LEU A 143 15.00 7.76 -4.23
CA LEU A 143 15.93 6.68 -4.53
C LEU A 143 16.80 6.96 -5.76
N SER A 144 16.37 7.82 -6.69
CA SER A 144 17.08 8.06 -7.95
C SER A 144 18.57 8.44 -7.79
N PRO A 145 18.96 9.39 -6.93
CA PRO A 145 20.38 9.68 -6.69
C PRO A 145 21.15 8.47 -6.14
N ILE A 146 20.53 7.67 -5.27
CA ILE A 146 21.16 6.47 -4.68
C ILE A 146 21.38 5.40 -5.74
N THR A 147 20.42 5.19 -6.63
CA THR A 147 20.57 4.23 -7.75
C THR A 147 21.71 4.62 -8.69
N LYS A 148 21.93 5.92 -8.92
CA LYS A 148 23.06 6.42 -9.72
C LYS A 148 24.38 6.25 -9.00
N LEU A 149 24.41 6.52 -7.69
CA LEU A 149 25.59 6.38 -6.85
C LEU A 149 26.00 4.90 -6.70
N ALA A 150 25.03 4.02 -6.51
CA ALA A 150 25.20 2.58 -6.34
C ALA A 150 25.09 1.82 -7.67
N ALA A 151 25.84 2.26 -8.70
CA ALA A 151 25.71 1.75 -10.07
C ALA A 151 25.95 0.23 -10.24
N LYS A 152 26.56 -0.44 -9.25
CA LYS A 152 26.76 -1.91 -9.25
C LYS A 152 25.64 -2.67 -8.54
N ALA A 153 24.68 -1.97 -7.91
CA ALA A 153 23.55 -2.57 -7.23
C ALA A 153 22.28 -2.37 -8.06
N ILE A 154 21.31 -3.23 -7.82
CA ILE A 154 19.96 -3.13 -8.37
C ILE A 154 19.04 -2.73 -7.22
N VAL A 155 18.34 -1.61 -7.38
CA VAL A 155 17.31 -1.16 -6.45
C VAL A 155 15.97 -1.25 -7.16
N LEU A 156 15.13 -2.19 -6.73
CA LEU A 156 13.76 -2.35 -7.22
C LEU A 156 12.81 -1.77 -6.19
N HIS A 157 11.96 -0.86 -6.61
CA HIS A 157 10.99 -0.20 -5.74
C HIS A 157 9.61 -0.30 -6.37
N TYR A 158 8.66 -0.77 -5.57
CA TYR A 158 7.25 -0.78 -5.89
C TYR A 158 6.45 -0.46 -4.63
N MET A 159 5.82 0.71 -4.61
CA MET A 159 4.96 1.19 -3.54
C MET A 159 5.69 1.30 -2.20
N ASP A 160 5.38 0.44 -1.23
CA ASP A 160 6.01 0.36 0.08
C ASP A 160 7.18 -0.63 0.13
N ASP A 161 7.34 -1.49 -0.88
CA ASP A 161 8.40 -2.49 -0.94
C ASP A 161 9.63 -1.97 -1.71
N VAL A 162 10.80 -2.02 -1.06
CA VAL A 162 12.11 -1.75 -1.70
C VAL A 162 13.00 -2.97 -1.55
N LEU A 163 13.51 -3.47 -2.68
CA LEU A 163 14.49 -4.55 -2.75
C LEU A 163 15.83 -3.99 -3.23
N VAL A 164 16.89 -4.29 -2.50
CA VAL A 164 18.27 -3.98 -2.87
C VAL A 164 19.00 -5.29 -3.15
N CYS A 165 19.67 -5.37 -4.29
CA CYS A 165 20.46 -6.52 -4.70
C CYS A 165 21.87 -6.07 -5.12
N ALA A 166 22.91 -6.76 -4.65
CA ALA A 166 24.30 -6.35 -4.87
C ALA A 166 25.27 -7.54 -5.01
N PRO A 167 26.44 -7.36 -5.66
CA PRO A 167 27.37 -8.46 -5.94
C PRO A 167 27.94 -9.16 -4.70
N ASN A 168 28.07 -8.42 -3.59
CA ASN A 168 28.61 -8.93 -2.33
C ASN A 168 27.96 -8.24 -1.12
N GLN A 169 28.18 -8.81 0.06
CA GLN A 169 27.53 -8.38 1.30
C GLN A 169 27.92 -6.94 1.69
N SER A 170 29.20 -6.58 1.59
CA SER A 170 29.66 -5.23 1.93
C SER A 170 29.02 -4.14 1.06
N TYR A 171 28.87 -4.39 -0.25
CA TYR A 171 28.22 -3.45 -1.16
C TYR A 171 26.69 -3.42 -0.94
N LEU A 172 26.08 -4.55 -0.58
CA LEU A 172 24.67 -4.60 -0.19
C LEU A 172 24.42 -3.73 1.04
N ASP A 173 25.19 -3.93 2.11
CA ASP A 173 25.00 -3.20 3.38
C ASP A 173 25.21 -1.70 3.20
N TRP A 174 26.22 -1.30 2.41
CA TRP A 174 26.44 0.11 2.07
C TRP A 174 25.27 0.71 1.26
N THR A 175 24.81 0.00 0.21
CA THR A 175 23.70 0.49 -0.62
C THR A 175 22.40 0.56 0.18
N LEU A 176 22.11 -0.47 0.98
CA LEU A 176 20.95 -0.52 1.86
C LEU A 176 20.98 0.61 2.89
N GLY A 177 22.14 0.88 3.50
CA GLY A 177 22.32 2.00 4.41
C GLY A 177 22.01 3.34 3.75
N LYS A 178 22.47 3.56 2.51
CA LYS A 178 22.17 4.77 1.73
C LYS A 178 20.70 4.91 1.37
N VAL A 179 20.04 3.80 1.06
CA VAL A 179 18.58 3.78 0.82
C VAL A 179 17.81 4.16 2.07
N ILE A 180 18.12 3.54 3.21
CA ILE A 180 17.45 3.82 4.50
C ILE A 180 17.69 5.27 4.92
N GLU A 181 18.95 5.72 4.89
CA GLU A 181 19.34 7.11 5.21
C GLU A 181 18.58 8.12 4.36
N ALA A 182 18.47 7.88 3.04
CA ALA A 182 17.75 8.77 2.14
C ALA A 182 16.24 8.81 2.43
N LEU A 183 15.63 7.67 2.76
CA LEU A 183 14.22 7.59 3.13
C LEU A 183 13.94 8.31 4.46
N GLU A 184 14.73 8.03 5.49
CA GLU A 184 14.59 8.63 6.82
C GLU A 184 14.83 10.15 6.78
N ALA A 185 15.83 10.62 6.02
CA ALA A 185 16.09 12.05 5.82
C ALA A 185 14.90 12.78 5.15
N ASN A 186 14.02 12.05 4.45
CA ASN A 186 12.81 12.59 3.83
C ASN A 186 11.54 12.28 4.66
N GLY A 187 11.69 11.88 5.91
CA GLY A 187 10.60 11.66 6.86
C GLY A 187 9.91 10.30 6.75
N PHE A 188 10.49 9.34 6.01
CA PHE A 188 9.94 7.99 5.96
C PHE A 188 10.41 7.14 7.14
N GLU A 189 9.52 6.36 7.74
CA GLU A 189 9.86 5.35 8.74
C GLU A 189 9.99 3.98 8.10
N ILE A 190 11.08 3.26 8.41
CA ILE A 190 11.28 1.88 8.00
C ILE A 190 10.88 0.94 9.14
N GLN A 191 10.22 -0.17 8.82
CA GLN A 191 9.95 -1.23 9.79
C GLN A 191 11.22 -2.06 9.98
N ALA A 192 12.12 -1.61 10.87
CA ALA A 192 13.43 -2.21 11.08
C ALA A 192 13.34 -3.72 11.36
N GLU A 193 12.34 -4.15 12.13
CA GLU A 193 12.06 -5.55 12.45
C GLU A 193 11.58 -6.39 11.24
N LYS A 194 11.15 -5.74 10.16
CA LYS A 194 10.73 -6.39 8.91
C LYS A 194 11.80 -6.35 7.82
N VAL A 195 12.97 -5.78 8.09
CA VAL A 195 14.08 -5.81 7.13
C VAL A 195 14.54 -7.26 6.94
N GLN A 196 14.36 -7.77 5.73
CA GLN A 196 14.70 -9.15 5.38
C GLN A 196 16.13 -9.17 4.84
N LYS A 197 17.07 -9.74 5.61
CA LYS A 197 18.49 -9.92 5.20
C LYS A 197 18.86 -11.38 4.91
N THR A 198 17.96 -12.32 5.16
CA THR A 198 18.17 -13.74 4.98
C THR A 198 17.07 -14.37 4.13
N SER A 199 17.46 -15.35 3.32
CA SER A 199 16.54 -16.14 2.49
C SER A 199 15.65 -17.03 3.37
N PRO A 200 14.37 -17.26 3.01
CA PRO A 200 13.68 -16.74 1.82
C PRO A 200 13.13 -15.33 1.99
N PHE A 201 13.32 -14.48 0.98
CA PHE A 201 12.81 -13.11 0.96
C PHE A 201 11.39 -13.06 0.40
N LYS A 202 10.52 -12.24 0.98
CA LYS A 202 9.18 -11.95 0.47
C LYS A 202 9.18 -10.59 -0.21
N TYR A 203 8.74 -10.55 -1.47
CA TYR A 203 8.64 -9.32 -2.25
C TYR A 203 7.52 -9.46 -3.27
N LEU A 204 6.54 -8.55 -3.28
CA LEU A 204 5.41 -8.51 -4.23
C LEU A 204 4.64 -9.83 -4.38
N GLY A 205 4.45 -10.56 -3.28
CA GLY A 205 3.77 -11.85 -3.28
C GLY A 205 4.62 -13.03 -3.79
N LEU A 206 5.90 -12.82 -4.07
CA LEU A 206 6.86 -13.87 -4.41
C LEU A 206 7.72 -14.23 -3.19
N LYS A 207 8.29 -15.43 -3.20
CA LYS A 207 9.39 -15.87 -2.35
C LYS A 207 10.65 -16.01 -3.19
N ILE A 208 11.71 -15.31 -2.81
CA ILE A 208 13.00 -15.33 -3.46
C ILE A 208 13.93 -16.19 -2.61
N HIS A 209 14.41 -17.28 -3.19
CA HIS A 209 15.46 -18.13 -2.64
C HIS A 209 16.78 -17.83 -3.36
N GLU A 210 17.88 -18.46 -2.92
CA GLU A 210 19.21 -18.25 -3.53
C GLU A 210 19.27 -18.60 -5.02
N GLN A 211 18.45 -19.57 -5.45
CA GLN A 211 18.47 -20.09 -6.82
C GLN A 211 17.10 -20.03 -7.53
N THR A 212 16.01 -19.79 -6.80
CA THR A 212 14.65 -19.87 -7.35
C THR A 212 13.78 -18.71 -6.87
N VAL A 213 12.80 -18.34 -7.70
CA VAL A 213 11.74 -17.40 -7.33
C VAL A 213 10.43 -18.15 -7.51
N VAL A 214 9.64 -18.24 -6.44
CA VAL A 214 8.38 -18.99 -6.43
C VAL A 214 7.22 -18.12 -5.94
N PRO A 215 5.99 -18.35 -6.41
CA PRO A 215 4.79 -17.73 -5.85
C PRO A 215 4.70 -17.95 -4.33
N GLN A 216 4.25 -16.94 -3.56
CA GLN A 216 3.70 -17.22 -2.23
C GLN A 216 2.46 -18.08 -2.38
N GLN A 217 2.18 -18.92 -1.37
CA GLN A 217 1.08 -19.88 -1.44
C GLN A 217 -0.26 -19.17 -1.71
N VAL A 218 -0.82 -19.39 -2.89
CA VAL A 218 -2.17 -18.93 -3.23
C VAL A 218 -3.13 -20.06 -2.89
N LYS A 219 -4.06 -19.80 -1.98
CA LYS A 219 -5.22 -20.67 -1.79
C LYS A 219 -6.30 -20.26 -2.77
N ILE A 220 -6.65 -21.16 -3.67
CA ILE A 220 -7.76 -20.99 -4.61
C ILE A 220 -8.95 -21.72 -4.01
N ASN A 221 -10.07 -21.02 -3.82
CA ASN A 221 -11.37 -21.66 -3.58
C ASN A 221 -12.00 -21.89 -4.94
N ASP A 222 -12.13 -23.16 -5.33
CA ASP A 222 -12.67 -23.61 -6.61
C ASP A 222 -14.20 -23.64 -6.64
N ASN A 223 -14.87 -23.38 -5.51
CA ASN A 223 -16.33 -23.35 -5.41
C ASN A 223 -16.83 -22.11 -4.61
N PRO A 224 -16.72 -20.89 -5.15
CA PRO A 224 -17.20 -19.69 -4.49
C PRO A 224 -18.73 -19.69 -4.40
N LYS A 225 -19.28 -19.59 -3.17
CA LYS A 225 -20.73 -19.62 -2.93
C LYS A 225 -21.36 -18.24 -2.77
N ILE A 226 -20.56 -17.21 -2.51
CA ILE A 226 -21.01 -15.83 -2.32
C ILE A 226 -20.15 -14.86 -3.13
N LEU A 227 -20.71 -13.69 -3.44
CA LEU A 227 -20.04 -12.65 -4.25
C LEU A 227 -18.65 -12.27 -3.73
N GLN A 228 -18.48 -12.21 -2.40
CA GLN A 228 -17.19 -11.93 -1.78
C GLN A 228 -16.13 -13.01 -2.10
N GLU A 229 -16.51 -14.29 -2.09
CA GLU A 229 -15.61 -15.39 -2.43
C GLU A 229 -15.25 -15.38 -3.91
N LEU A 230 -16.22 -15.05 -4.78
CA LEU A 230 -15.99 -14.91 -6.21
C LEU A 230 -15.03 -13.75 -6.52
N HIS A 231 -15.19 -12.59 -5.88
CA HIS A 231 -14.23 -11.49 -5.97
C HIS A 231 -12.83 -11.90 -5.49
N GLN A 232 -12.74 -12.70 -4.43
CA GLN A 232 -11.46 -13.19 -3.91
C GLN A 232 -10.79 -14.14 -4.91
N LEU A 233 -11.55 -15.05 -5.53
CA LEU A 233 -11.06 -15.93 -6.59
C LEU A 233 -10.52 -15.14 -7.77
N CYS A 234 -11.29 -14.17 -8.27
CA CYS A 234 -10.89 -13.34 -9.41
C CYS A 234 -9.61 -12.54 -9.13
N ARG A 235 -9.43 -12.04 -7.90
CA ARG A 235 -8.19 -11.38 -7.46
C ARG A 235 -7.00 -12.35 -7.47
N SER A 236 -7.18 -13.57 -6.95
CA SER A 236 -6.12 -14.60 -6.95
C SER A 236 -5.71 -14.98 -8.37
N ILE A 237 -6.68 -15.15 -9.28
CA ILE A 237 -6.42 -15.46 -10.69
C ILE A 237 -5.68 -14.29 -11.37
N ASN A 238 -6.15 -13.05 -11.18
CA ASN A 238 -5.50 -11.88 -11.77
C ASN A 238 -4.05 -11.72 -11.30
N TRP A 239 -3.78 -12.07 -10.04
CA TRP A 239 -2.43 -12.05 -9.48
C TRP A 239 -1.53 -13.16 -10.07
N ALA A 240 -2.06 -14.37 -10.23
CA ALA A 240 -1.30 -15.51 -10.79
C ALA A 240 -1.07 -15.38 -12.31
N ARG A 241 -1.96 -14.67 -12.99
CA ARG A 241 -1.97 -14.45 -14.45
C ARG A 241 -0.58 -14.23 -15.08
N PRO A 242 0.22 -13.22 -14.68
CA PRO A 242 1.54 -12.98 -15.28
C PRO A 242 2.53 -14.13 -15.07
N LEU A 243 2.38 -14.93 -14.02
CA LEU A 243 3.24 -16.08 -13.72
C LEU A 243 2.90 -17.29 -14.58
N LEU A 244 1.64 -17.37 -15.03
CA LEU A 244 1.13 -18.44 -15.90
C LEU A 244 1.21 -18.08 -17.39
N GLY A 245 1.68 -16.88 -17.74
CA GLY A 245 1.73 -16.41 -19.14
C GLY A 245 0.36 -16.07 -19.74
N LEU A 246 -0.67 -15.93 -18.91
CA LEU A 246 -2.02 -15.57 -19.34
C LEU A 246 -2.10 -14.07 -19.68
N THR A 247 -2.86 -13.73 -20.71
CA THR A 247 -3.10 -12.34 -21.13
C THR A 247 -4.35 -11.76 -20.46
N THR A 248 -4.57 -10.45 -20.61
CA THR A 248 -5.84 -9.82 -20.20
C THR A 248 -7.00 -10.36 -21.03
N GLU A 249 -6.76 -10.63 -22.31
CA GLU A 249 -7.77 -11.16 -23.23
C GLU A 249 -8.24 -12.54 -22.80
N ASP A 250 -7.31 -13.43 -22.41
CA ASP A 250 -7.63 -14.78 -21.93
C ASP A 250 -8.58 -14.79 -20.71
N LEU A 251 -8.53 -13.73 -19.88
CA LEU A 251 -9.37 -13.60 -18.69
C LEU A 251 -10.55 -12.65 -18.88
N THR A 252 -10.69 -12.03 -20.05
CA THR A 252 -11.78 -11.07 -20.33
C THR A 252 -13.18 -11.67 -20.07
N PRO A 253 -13.47 -12.93 -20.45
CA PRO A 253 -14.75 -13.56 -20.11
C PRO A 253 -15.01 -13.65 -18.59
N LEU A 254 -13.97 -13.80 -17.77
CA LEU A 254 -14.12 -13.90 -16.32
C LEU A 254 -14.48 -12.56 -15.67
N PHE A 255 -13.88 -11.47 -16.15
CA PHE A 255 -14.03 -10.15 -15.52
C PHE A 255 -15.21 -9.33 -16.07
N ASN A 256 -15.67 -9.59 -17.29
CA ASN A 256 -16.80 -8.83 -17.89
C ASN A 256 -18.18 -9.25 -17.36
N HIS A 257 -18.26 -10.39 -16.65
CA HIS A 257 -19.52 -10.92 -16.11
C HIS A 257 -19.68 -10.71 -14.60
N LEU A 258 -18.80 -9.89 -13.99
CA LEU A 258 -18.76 -9.54 -12.56
C LEU A 258 -18.89 -8.03 -12.34
#